data_AF-A0A7C4SBD6-F1
#
_entry.id   AF-A0A7C4SBD6-F1
#
_cell.length_a   1.000
_cell.length_b   1.000
_cell.length_c   1.000
_cell.angle_alpha   90.00
_cell.angle_beta   90.00
_cell.angle_gamma   90.00
#
_symmetry.space_group_name_H-M   'P 1'
#
loop_
_entity.id
_entity.type
_entity.pdbx_description
1 polymer ?
#
loop_
_entity_poly.entity_id
_entity_poly.type
_entity_poly.pdbx_seq_one_letter_code
_entity_poly.pdbx_strand_id
1 'polypeptide(L)'
;MGHLAQREEVLRELRKRLHRNPIGLPEHATAYEILSILFSEREAWVGARFPFGAVTLKEISQAVGIAEPELSEILEGMARKGLVISTKKAEERRYVLAMSMTGFFEFSFLWSCDCLPRELLYEQVYESRQIRVL
;
A
#
# COMPACT_ATOMS: atom_id res chain seq x y z
N MET A 1 -14.38 18.34 -10.99
CA MET A 1 -13.20 18.84 -10.24
C MET A 1 -13.05 18.16 -8.87
N GLY A 2 -14.15 17.89 -8.13
CA GLY A 2 -14.05 17.28 -6.78
C GLY A 2 -13.46 15.87 -6.69
N HIS A 3 -13.78 14.97 -7.63
CA HIS A 3 -13.28 13.58 -7.60
C HIS A 3 -11.76 13.45 -7.82
N LEU A 4 -11.16 14.32 -8.63
CA LEU A 4 -9.71 14.30 -8.86
C LEU A 4 -8.94 14.78 -7.62
N ALA A 5 -9.39 15.88 -7.00
CA ALA A 5 -8.82 16.39 -5.77
C ALA A 5 -8.96 15.38 -4.60
N GLN A 6 -10.09 14.67 -4.53
CA GLN A 6 -10.30 13.64 -3.52
C GLN A 6 -9.34 12.46 -3.71
N ARG A 7 -9.13 12.01 -4.95
CA ARG A 7 -8.17 10.94 -5.25
C ARG A 7 -6.73 11.33 -4.88
N GLU A 8 -6.30 12.54 -5.23
CA GLU A 8 -4.97 13.05 -4.89
C GLU A 8 -4.74 13.09 -3.37
N GLU A 9 -5.73 13.56 -2.61
CA GLU A 9 -5.65 13.60 -1.15
C GLU A 9 -5.55 12.20 -0.54
N VAL A 10 -6.31 11.23 -1.05
CA VAL A 10 -6.24 9.84 -0.58
C VAL A 10 -4.86 9.23 -0.87
N LEU A 11 -4.28 9.50 -2.04
CA LEU A 11 -2.93 9.05 -2.37
C LEU A 11 -1.86 9.72 -1.49
N ARG A 12 -2.05 11.01 -1.16
CA ARG A 12 -1.21 11.75 -0.19
C ARG A 12 -1.25 11.11 1.19
N GLU A 13 -2.42 10.77 1.69
CA GLU A 13 -2.57 10.09 2.98
C GLU A 13 -2.00 8.67 2.95
N LEU A 14 -2.20 7.93 1.86
CA LEU A 14 -1.57 6.63 1.66
C LEU A 14 -0.04 6.74 1.70
N ARG A 15 0.55 7.69 0.96
CA ARG A 15 1.99 7.93 0.97
C ARG A 15 2.50 8.24 2.38
N LYS A 16 1.85 9.16 3.09
CA LYS A 16 2.21 9.52 4.48
C LYS A 16 2.17 8.30 5.40
N ARG A 17 1.14 7.46 5.28
CA ARG A 17 1.01 6.22 6.05
C ARG A 17 2.14 5.24 5.75
N LEU A 18 2.51 5.08 4.48
CA LEU A 18 3.61 4.22 4.04
C LEU A 18 4.98 4.78 4.46
N HIS A 19 5.13 6.10 4.47
CA HIS A 19 6.36 6.79 4.87
C HIS A 19 6.72 6.58 6.35
N ARG A 20 5.75 6.23 7.20
CA ARG A 20 5.98 5.92 8.61
C ARG A 20 6.62 4.54 8.85
N ASN A 21 6.83 3.73 7.80
CA ASN A 21 7.55 2.46 7.90
C ASN A 21 9.07 2.70 7.90
N PRO A 22 9.91 1.77 8.40
CA PRO A 22 11.36 1.98 8.54
C PRO A 22 12.11 2.38 7.26
N ILE A 23 11.60 1.99 6.08
CA ILE A 23 12.20 2.33 4.78
C ILE A 23 11.72 3.68 4.25
N GLY A 24 10.54 4.13 4.68
CA GLY A 24 9.91 5.35 4.20
C GLY A 24 9.43 5.29 2.75
N LEU A 25 8.73 6.34 2.33
CA LEU A 25 8.36 6.63 0.94
C LEU A 25 8.40 8.16 0.75
N PRO A 26 9.53 8.74 0.30
CA PRO A 26 9.70 10.18 0.19
C PRO A 26 8.68 10.80 -0.79
N GLU A 27 8.48 12.12 -0.70
CA GLU A 27 7.50 12.81 -1.54
C GLU A 27 8.09 13.14 -2.91
N HIS A 28 7.74 12.36 -3.93
CA HIS A 28 8.14 12.54 -5.33
C HIS A 28 6.98 12.22 -6.28
N ALA A 29 6.95 12.82 -7.47
CA ALA A 29 5.86 12.65 -8.44
C ALA A 29 5.67 11.18 -8.84
N THR A 30 6.78 10.49 -9.12
CA THR A 30 6.80 9.07 -9.51
C THR A 30 6.22 8.14 -8.44
N ALA A 31 6.33 8.49 -7.15
CA ALA A 31 5.71 7.72 -6.07
C ALA A 31 4.18 7.76 -6.15
N TYR A 32 3.59 8.92 -6.45
CA TYR A 32 2.15 9.06 -6.61
C TYR A 32 1.64 8.34 -7.86
N GLU A 33 2.40 8.35 -8.95
CA GLU A 33 2.09 7.61 -10.16
C GLU A 33 2.01 6.10 -9.88
N ILE A 34 3.02 5.55 -9.21
CA ILE A 34 3.05 4.12 -8.85
C ILE A 34 1.90 3.75 -7.91
N LEU A 35 1.63 4.56 -6.88
CA LEU A 35 0.50 4.32 -5.99
C LEU A 35 -0.84 4.37 -6.75
N SER A 36 -0.97 5.26 -7.75
CA SER A 36 -2.19 5.39 -8.56
C SER A 36 -2.43 4.21 -9.51
N ILE A 37 -1.37 3.48 -9.88
CA ILE A 37 -1.43 2.27 -10.70
C ILE A 37 -1.77 1.06 -9.83
N LEU A 38 -1.13 0.94 -8.67
CA LEU A 38 -1.30 -0.19 -7.76
C LEU A 38 -2.68 -0.19 -7.08
N PHE A 39 -3.12 0.98 -6.61
CA PHE A 39 -4.33 1.11 -5.81
C PHE A 39 -5.47 1.72 -6.62
N SER A 40 -6.61 1.07 -6.57
CA SER A 40 -7.89 1.74 -6.78
C SER A 40 -8.14 2.75 -5.65
N GLU A 41 -9.08 3.67 -5.87
CA GLU A 41 -9.43 4.69 -4.88
C GLU A 41 -9.86 4.09 -3.53
N ARG A 42 -10.67 3.02 -3.55
CA ARG A 42 -11.12 2.33 -2.33
C ARG A 42 -9.98 1.61 -1.62
N GLU A 43 -9.09 0.97 -2.35
CA GLU A 43 -7.92 0.30 -1.77
C GLU A 43 -6.95 1.33 -1.17
N ALA A 44 -6.77 2.48 -1.83
CA ALA A 44 -5.92 3.56 -1.33
C ALA A 44 -6.49 4.13 -0.03
N TRP A 45 -7.82 4.29 0.06
CA TRP A 45 -8.51 4.71 1.27
C TRP A 45 -8.27 3.75 2.44
N VAL A 46 -8.41 2.44 2.20
CA VAL A 46 -8.12 1.38 3.17
C VAL A 46 -6.63 1.41 3.56
N GLY A 47 -5.73 1.46 2.59
CA GLY A 47 -4.28 1.47 2.81
C GLY A 47 -3.79 2.66 3.63
N ALA A 48 -4.37 3.84 3.43
CA ALA A 48 -4.03 5.06 4.17
C ALA A 48 -4.37 4.98 5.66
N ARG A 49 -5.42 4.21 6.00
CA ARG A 49 -5.91 4.02 7.38
C ARG A 49 -5.53 2.66 7.97
N PHE A 50 -4.81 1.85 7.21
CA PHE A 50 -4.47 0.49 7.62
C PHE A 50 -3.60 0.53 8.90
N PRO A 51 -4.00 -0.14 10.00
CA PRO A 51 -3.22 -0.16 11.24
C PRO A 51 -1.79 -0.70 11.06
N PHE A 52 -0.87 -0.41 11.99
CA PHE A 52 0.48 -0.99 11.94
C PHE A 52 0.48 -2.44 12.42
N GLY A 53 1.32 -3.28 11.82
CA GLY A 53 1.51 -4.67 12.21
C GLY A 53 0.48 -5.63 11.62
N ALA A 54 0.39 -6.82 12.21
CA ALA A 54 -0.57 -7.85 11.82
C ALA A 54 -1.88 -7.67 12.60
N VAL A 55 -2.93 -7.25 11.90
CA VAL A 55 -4.22 -6.87 12.49
C VAL A 55 -5.37 -7.69 11.94
N THR A 56 -6.45 -7.76 12.68
CA THR A 56 -7.68 -8.49 12.35
C THR A 56 -8.56 -7.70 11.38
N LEU A 57 -9.51 -8.40 10.73
CA LEU A 57 -10.51 -7.75 9.87
C LEU A 57 -11.31 -6.67 10.64
N LYS A 58 -11.64 -6.98 11.90
CA LYS A 58 -12.39 -6.10 12.79
C LYS A 58 -11.63 -4.80 13.11
N GLU A 59 -10.34 -4.89 13.41
CA GLU A 59 -9.51 -3.71 13.68
C GLU A 59 -9.40 -2.80 12.44
N ILE A 60 -9.26 -3.39 11.25
CA ILE A 60 -9.23 -2.62 10.00
C ILE A 60 -10.61 -1.99 9.74
N SER A 61 -11.69 -2.74 9.95
CA SER A 61 -13.08 -2.23 9.81
C SER A 61 -13.31 -1.00 10.71
N GLN A 62 -12.87 -1.05 11.96
CA GLN A 62 -12.96 0.07 12.88
C GLN A 62 -12.11 1.28 12.45
N ALA A 63 -10.91 1.05 11.91
CA ALA A 63 -10.02 2.13 11.47
C ALA A 63 -10.50 2.82 10.19
N VAL A 64 -11.13 2.07 9.26
CA VAL A 64 -11.54 2.59 7.95
C VAL A 64 -13.02 3.01 7.91
N GLY A 65 -13.85 2.46 8.81
CA GLY A 65 -15.30 2.70 8.85
C GLY A 65 -16.09 1.92 7.80
N ILE A 66 -15.54 0.80 7.30
CA ILE A 66 -16.17 -0.06 6.29
C ILE A 66 -16.60 -1.38 6.96
N ALA A 67 -17.80 -1.88 6.63
CA ALA A 67 -18.30 -3.14 7.18
C ALA A 67 -17.42 -4.34 6.77
N GLU A 68 -17.28 -5.33 7.64
CA GLU A 68 -16.40 -6.48 7.42
C GLU A 68 -16.63 -7.24 6.10
N PRO A 69 -17.88 -7.48 5.62
CA PRO A 69 -18.10 -8.17 4.35
C PRO A 69 -17.52 -7.41 3.15
N GLU A 70 -17.81 -6.11 3.07
CA GLU A 70 -17.30 -5.23 2.01
C GLU A 70 -15.78 -5.08 2.10
N LEU A 71 -15.25 -4.93 3.32
CA LEU A 71 -13.83 -4.81 3.55
C LEU A 71 -13.08 -6.08 3.12
N SER A 72 -13.68 -7.26 3.32
CA SER A 72 -13.08 -8.52 2.90
C SER A 72 -12.88 -8.59 1.39
N GLU A 73 -13.84 -8.09 0.60
CA GLU A 73 -13.71 -8.03 -0.87
C GLU A 73 -12.58 -7.08 -1.30
N ILE A 74 -12.46 -5.92 -0.64
CA ILE A 74 -11.38 -4.96 -0.90
C ILE A 74 -10.02 -5.59 -0.56
N LEU A 75 -9.91 -6.23 0.60
CA LEU A 75 -8.67 -6.89 1.04
C LEU A 75 -8.31 -8.07 0.13
N GLU A 76 -9.28 -8.78 -0.44
CA GLU A 76 -9.02 -9.82 -1.43
C GLU A 76 -8.44 -9.24 -2.73
N GLY A 77 -9.00 -8.12 -3.22
CA GLY A 77 -8.43 -7.39 -4.37
C GLY A 77 -6.99 -6.95 -4.10
N MET A 78 -6.72 -6.39 -2.93
CA MET A 78 -5.37 -6.02 -2.50
C MET A 78 -4.45 -7.22 -2.39
N ALA A 79 -4.93 -8.37 -1.91
CA ALA A 79 -4.14 -9.60 -1.79
C ALA A 79 -3.77 -10.17 -3.16
N ARG A 80 -4.67 -10.15 -4.14
CA ARG A 80 -4.39 -10.57 -5.53
C ARG A 80 -3.29 -9.73 -6.18
N LYS A 81 -3.18 -8.46 -5.80
CA LYS A 81 -2.13 -7.53 -6.23
C LYS A 81 -0.84 -7.62 -5.39
N GLY A 82 -0.80 -8.48 -4.37
CA GLY A 82 0.33 -8.56 -3.44
C GLY A 82 0.47 -7.36 -2.50
N LEU A 83 -0.56 -6.52 -2.36
CA LEU A 83 -0.55 -5.33 -1.49
C LEU A 83 -0.86 -5.67 -0.04
N VAL A 84 -1.55 -6.77 0.21
CA VAL A 84 -1.89 -7.28 1.55
C VAL A 84 -1.55 -8.76 1.64
N ILE A 85 -0.97 -9.17 2.76
CA ILE A 85 -0.71 -10.57 3.08
C ILE A 85 -1.63 -10.94 4.24
N SER A 86 -2.36 -12.04 4.10
CA SER A 86 -3.15 -12.62 5.19
C SER A 86 -2.47 -13.88 5.73
N THR A 87 -2.41 -14.01 7.05
CA THR A 87 -1.96 -15.24 7.73
C THR A 87 -3.04 -15.72 8.69
N LYS A 88 -3.17 -17.04 8.85
CA LYS A 88 -4.05 -17.62 9.86
C LYS A 88 -3.20 -18.11 11.02
N LYS A 89 -3.40 -17.57 12.21
CA LYS A 89 -2.73 -18.01 13.44
C LYS A 89 -3.78 -18.25 14.52
N ALA A 90 -3.80 -19.46 15.09
CA ALA A 90 -4.73 -19.83 16.17
C ALA A 90 -6.21 -19.48 15.86
N GLU A 91 -6.71 -19.95 14.72
CA GLU A 91 -8.06 -19.71 14.18
C GLU A 91 -8.40 -18.28 13.73
N GLU A 92 -7.61 -17.28 14.12
CA GLU A 92 -7.82 -15.89 13.74
C GLU A 92 -7.04 -15.53 12.46
N ARG A 93 -7.72 -14.91 11.49
CA ARG A 93 -7.09 -14.38 10.28
C ARG A 93 -6.58 -12.96 10.54
N ARG A 94 -5.29 -12.75 10.29
CA ARG A 94 -4.62 -11.46 10.41
C ARG A 94 -4.10 -11.00 9.05
N TYR A 95 -4.07 -9.70 8.86
CA TYR A 95 -3.67 -9.03 7.65
C TYR A 95 -2.53 -8.07 7.94
N VAL A 96 -1.58 -8.02 7.02
CA VAL A 96 -0.45 -7.08 7.04
C VAL A 96 -0.42 -6.38 5.69
N LEU A 97 -0.25 -5.05 5.71
CA LEU A 97 -0.02 -4.29 4.49
C LEU A 97 1.39 -4.61 3.98
N ALA A 98 1.49 -5.35 2.87
CA ALA A 98 2.74 -5.91 2.37
C ALA A 98 3.78 -4.84 2.05
N MET A 99 3.33 -3.68 1.55
CA MET A 99 4.18 -2.52 1.28
C MET A 99 4.91 -1.96 2.52
N SER A 100 4.50 -2.37 3.73
CA SER A 100 5.16 -1.95 4.98
C SER A 100 6.34 -2.81 5.41
N MET A 101 6.48 -4.04 4.89
CA MET A 101 7.39 -5.02 5.49
C MET A 101 8.86 -4.82 5.10
N THR A 102 9.24 -4.78 3.83
CA THR A 102 10.62 -4.49 3.41
C THR A 102 10.64 -4.26 1.90
N GLY A 103 11.23 -3.17 1.42
CA GLY A 103 11.64 -2.97 0.02
C GLY A 103 10.63 -3.45 -1.02
N PHE A 104 9.43 -2.88 -1.06
CA PHE A 104 8.43 -3.26 -2.07
C PHE A 104 8.99 -3.23 -3.50
N PHE A 105 9.98 -2.38 -3.80
CA PHE A 105 10.68 -2.40 -5.09
C PHE A 105 11.58 -3.63 -5.31
N GLU A 106 12.37 -4.05 -4.31
CA GLU A 106 13.16 -5.28 -4.37
C GLU A 106 12.23 -6.51 -4.40
N PHE A 107 11.05 -6.43 -3.76
CA PHE A 107 10.05 -7.48 -3.71
C PHE A 107 9.13 -7.54 -4.95
N SER A 108 8.86 -6.42 -5.62
CA SER A 108 8.12 -6.33 -6.91
C SER A 108 8.97 -6.84 -8.08
N PHE A 109 10.29 -6.87 -7.94
CA PHE A 109 11.16 -7.63 -8.85
C PHE A 109 11.05 -9.14 -8.63
N LEU A 110 10.75 -9.59 -7.40
CA LEU A 110 10.71 -11.01 -7.02
C LEU A 110 9.33 -11.66 -7.27
N TRP A 111 8.24 -10.92 -7.10
CA TRP A 111 6.92 -11.32 -7.55
C TRP A 111 6.64 -10.61 -8.86
N SER A 112 6.42 -11.36 -9.94
CA SER A 112 6.03 -10.86 -11.26
C SER A 112 4.67 -10.12 -11.23
N CYS A 113 4.60 -8.96 -10.57
CA CYS A 113 3.48 -8.06 -10.76
C CYS A 113 3.70 -7.37 -12.10
N ASP A 114 3.11 -7.93 -13.16
CA ASP A 114 3.04 -7.33 -14.49
C ASP A 114 2.28 -5.99 -14.51
N CYS A 115 1.79 -5.56 -13.34
CA CYS A 115 1.00 -4.38 -13.10
C CYS A 115 1.79 -3.05 -13.14
N LEU A 116 3.13 -3.08 -12.98
CA LEU A 116 3.98 -1.89 -12.96
C LEU A 116 4.93 -1.82 -14.17
N PRO A 117 5.00 -0.67 -14.87
CA PRO A 117 6.05 -0.42 -15.86
C PRO A 117 7.42 -0.51 -15.21
N ARG A 118 8.37 -1.21 -15.87
CA ARG A 118 9.73 -1.39 -15.34
C ARG A 118 10.48 -0.07 -15.19
N GLU A 119 10.18 0.89 -16.05
CA GLU A 119 10.81 2.21 -16.09
C GLU A 119 10.52 3.01 -14.81
N LEU A 120 9.27 2.99 -14.34
CA LEU A 120 8.87 3.66 -13.09
C LEU A 120 9.51 3.00 -11.86
N LEU A 121 9.70 1.68 -11.90
CA LEU A 121 10.41 0.94 -10.84
C LEU A 121 11.87 1.39 -10.74
N TYR A 122 12.56 1.51 -11.87
CA TYR A 122 13.97 1.94 -11.89
C TYR A 122 14.16 3.36 -11.37
N GLU A 123 13.29 4.30 -11.78
CA GLU A 123 13.38 5.71 -11.37
C GLU A 123 13.29 5.85 -9.84
N GLN A 124 12.35 5.15 -9.21
CA GLN A 124 12.21 5.15 -7.74
C GLN A 124 13.38 4.48 -7.01
N VAL A 125 13.92 3.39 -7.54
CA VAL A 125 15.12 2.75 -6.96
C VAL A 125 16.32 3.69 -7.05
N TYR A 126 16.44 4.45 -8.14
CA TYR A 126 17.49 5.44 -8.31
C TYR A 126 17.34 6.59 -7.29
N GLU A 127 16.16 7.19 -7.18
CA GLU A 127 15.88 8.27 -6.22
C GLU A 127 16.09 7.83 -4.77
N SER A 128 15.60 6.64 -4.39
CA SER A 128 15.74 6.12 -3.02
C SER A 128 17.19 5.82 -2.61
N ARG A 129 18.07 5.48 -3.56
CA ARG A 129 19.51 5.26 -3.30
C ARG A 129 20.30 6.55 -3.12
N GLN A 130 19.91 7.65 -3.75
CA GLN A 130 20.54 8.97 -3.52
C GLN A 130 20.32 9.50 -2.10
N ILE A 131 19.23 9.12 -1.43
CA ILE A 131 18.90 9.58 -0.08
C ILE A 131 19.74 8.85 1.01
N ARG A 132 20.42 7.74 0.68
CA ARG A 132 21.23 6.95 1.65
C ARG A 132 22.72 7.31 1.73
N VAL A 133 23.16 8.39 1.06
CA VAL A 133 24.55 8.87 1.17
C VAL A 133 24.57 10.24 1.83
N LEU A 134 24.12 10.33 3.09
CA LEU A 134 24.44 11.42 4.02
C LEU A 134 24.44 10.86 5.46
#